data_AF-A0A2T0T945-F1
#
_entry.id   AF-A0A2T0T945-F1
#
_cell.length_a   1.000
_cell.length_b   1.000
_cell.length_c   1.000
_cell.angle_alpha   90.00
_cell.angle_beta   90.00
_cell.angle_gamma   90.00
#
_symmetry.space_group_name_H-M   'P 1'
#
loop_
_entity.id
_entity.type
_entity.pdbx_description
1 polymer ?
#
loop_
_entity_poly.entity_id
_entity_poly.type
_entity_poly.pdbx_seq_one_letter_code
_entity_poly.pdbx_strand_id
1 'polypeptide(L)'
;MALNTWWTSDPAQRYWMEITHREDLGANLQSPKLDAGVWSYDLVSQVQPGDRVLHWKSGATRALVGWSEVTGPATTVPQYTWQPRGTVGRSQSGPRTSEGWVAPLGGLKTFATPPTLDSLLPLLDGLMDLNAALTVKYGEPVYFPFYRYGGTQIRTQQAYFVKFPIELFNLIPGIESARQGADVEIPDADVPEDYQPAGKKAPAGRTTRVQDPVLRAAIENHAVAAAVDYYKNDLGATEWTVLGKPYDIRVTVAGVERHCEVKGSSMLIDTVELTINEVNHGRDFANADLIVVDGIKITRDKDTGAVMTTGGRRRVWTDWSPTEEALSARRFAYTLPRSES
;
A
#
# COMPACT_ATOMS: atom_id res chain seq x y z
N MET A 1 -9.34 1.85 -11.20
CA MET A 1 -9.32 0.42 -11.61
C MET A 1 -8.53 -0.34 -10.55
N ALA A 2 -8.87 -1.59 -10.22
CA ALA A 2 -8.08 -2.35 -9.25
C ALA A 2 -6.69 -2.69 -9.83
N LEU A 3 -5.64 -2.57 -9.03
CA LEU A 3 -4.28 -2.92 -9.45
C LEU A 3 -4.08 -4.45 -9.39
N ASN A 4 -3.40 -5.03 -10.38
CA ASN A 4 -2.93 -6.40 -10.33
C ASN A 4 -1.68 -6.51 -9.44
N THR A 5 -1.88 -6.62 -8.13
CA THR A 5 -0.80 -6.58 -7.13
C THR A 5 -0.09 -7.92 -6.92
N TRP A 6 0.40 -8.51 -8.01
CA TRP A 6 1.01 -9.85 -8.05
C TRP A 6 2.25 -10.02 -7.15
N TRP A 7 2.96 -8.94 -6.85
CA TRP A 7 4.12 -8.92 -5.96
C TRP A 7 3.78 -9.08 -4.47
N THR A 8 2.53 -8.88 -4.05
CA THR A 8 2.16 -8.82 -2.61
C THR A 8 2.41 -10.11 -1.84
N SER A 9 2.48 -11.24 -2.55
CA SER A 9 2.77 -12.56 -1.96
C SER A 9 4.25 -12.96 -2.04
N ASP A 10 5.09 -12.15 -2.70
CA ASP A 10 6.50 -12.47 -2.94
C ASP A 10 7.41 -11.36 -2.35
N PRO A 11 8.04 -11.61 -1.20
CA PRO A 11 8.90 -10.63 -0.53
C PRO A 11 10.17 -10.30 -1.32
N ALA A 12 10.51 -11.05 -2.38
CA ALA A 12 11.61 -10.71 -3.27
C ALA A 12 11.23 -9.60 -4.27
N GLN A 13 9.94 -9.32 -4.49
CA GLN A 13 9.47 -8.41 -5.54
C GLN A 13 9.33 -6.95 -5.07
N ARG A 14 10.37 -6.45 -4.38
CA ARG A 14 10.39 -5.12 -3.71
C ARG A 14 11.06 -4.01 -4.52
N TYR A 15 11.10 -4.17 -5.83
CA TYR A 15 11.76 -3.22 -6.72
C TYR A 15 10.75 -2.51 -7.63
N TRP A 16 11.03 -1.25 -7.90
CA TRP A 16 10.21 -0.36 -8.69
C TRP A 16 11.10 0.49 -9.60
N MET A 17 10.50 1.10 -10.62
CA MET A 17 11.22 2.06 -11.46
C MET A 17 10.43 3.36 -11.61
N GLU A 18 11.08 4.46 -11.25
CA GLU A 18 10.60 5.82 -11.53
C GLU A 18 11.14 6.27 -12.89
N ILE A 19 10.25 6.69 -13.78
CA ILE A 19 10.57 7.24 -15.11
C ILE A 19 10.31 8.74 -15.03
N THR A 20 11.39 9.53 -15.02
CA THR A 20 11.27 10.94 -14.65
C THR A 20 12.19 11.86 -15.42
N HIS A 21 11.81 13.13 -15.48
CA HIS A 21 12.65 14.24 -15.95
C HIS A 21 13.18 15.08 -14.79
N ARG A 22 12.79 14.77 -13.55
CA ARG A 22 13.15 15.52 -12.34
C ARG A 22 14.64 15.57 -12.11
N GLU A 23 15.14 16.70 -11.63
CA GLU A 23 16.55 16.88 -11.24
C GLU A 23 16.81 16.40 -9.81
N ASP A 24 15.79 16.47 -8.94
CA ASP A 24 15.83 16.05 -7.54
C ASP A 24 15.59 14.53 -7.39
N LEU A 25 16.38 13.73 -8.09
CA LEU A 25 16.30 12.27 -8.01
C LEU A 25 16.47 11.78 -6.57
N GLY A 26 15.67 10.80 -6.19
CA GLY A 26 15.77 10.19 -4.86
C GLY A 26 15.27 11.04 -3.70
N ALA A 27 14.67 12.22 -3.96
CA ALA A 27 14.08 13.05 -2.89
C ALA A 27 12.76 12.46 -2.36
N ASN A 28 11.85 12.10 -3.27
CA ASN A 28 10.59 11.43 -2.96
C ASN A 28 9.97 10.83 -4.23
N LEU A 29 8.99 9.97 -4.05
CA LEU A 29 7.98 9.70 -5.08
C LEU A 29 6.82 10.66 -4.87
N GLN A 30 6.30 11.22 -5.96
CA GLN A 30 5.11 12.05 -5.92
C GLN A 30 4.29 11.92 -7.20
N SER A 31 2.99 11.69 -7.06
CA SER A 31 2.09 11.56 -8.21
C SER A 31 0.68 12.05 -7.86
N PRO A 32 -0.10 12.52 -8.85
CA PRO A 32 -1.47 12.92 -8.60
C PRO A 32 -2.36 11.69 -8.42
N LYS A 33 -3.28 11.76 -7.46
CA LYS A 33 -4.37 10.80 -7.30
C LYS A 33 -5.53 11.30 -8.15
N LEU A 34 -5.89 10.53 -9.18
CA LEU A 34 -6.88 10.93 -10.20
C LEU A 34 -8.04 9.94 -10.21
N ASP A 35 -9.26 10.45 -10.40
CA ASP A 35 -10.49 9.62 -10.39
C ASP A 35 -10.52 8.56 -11.50
N ALA A 36 -9.81 8.82 -12.60
CA ALA A 36 -9.68 7.88 -13.72
C ALA A 36 -8.70 6.72 -13.45
N GLY A 37 -8.06 6.64 -12.27
CA GLY A 37 -7.21 5.52 -11.86
C GLY A 37 -6.08 5.24 -12.84
N VAL A 38 -5.21 6.24 -13.04
CA VAL A 38 -4.01 6.09 -13.86
C VAL A 38 -3.06 5.18 -13.08
N TRP A 39 -3.00 3.91 -13.50
CA TRP A 39 -2.28 2.86 -12.77
C TRP A 39 -0.84 3.26 -12.39
N SER A 40 -0.13 4.02 -13.26
CA SER A 40 1.25 4.42 -12.98
C SER A 40 1.39 5.44 -11.85
N TYR A 41 0.32 6.16 -11.50
CA TYR A 41 0.28 7.01 -10.32
C TYR A 41 -0.17 6.22 -9.10
N ASP A 42 -1.19 5.37 -9.27
CA ASP A 42 -1.70 4.53 -8.18
C ASP A 42 -0.64 3.54 -7.66
N LEU A 43 0.32 3.08 -8.49
CA LEU A 43 1.43 2.24 -8.03
C LEU A 43 2.31 2.90 -6.96
N VAL A 44 2.34 4.25 -6.85
CA VAL A 44 3.07 4.93 -5.77
C VAL A 44 2.49 4.59 -4.41
N SER A 45 1.18 4.35 -4.29
CA SER A 45 0.56 3.90 -3.04
C SER A 45 1.04 2.53 -2.56
N GLN A 46 1.65 1.75 -3.46
CA GLN A 46 2.00 0.35 -3.20
C GLN A 46 3.42 0.17 -2.65
N VAL A 47 4.21 1.25 -2.55
CA VAL A 47 5.56 1.17 -2.02
C VAL A 47 5.57 1.00 -0.51
N GLN A 48 6.53 0.23 -0.02
CA GLN A 48 6.73 -0.04 1.41
C GLN A 48 8.12 0.41 1.87
N PRO A 49 8.31 0.79 3.14
CA PRO A 49 9.63 1.10 3.70
C PRO A 49 10.63 -0.04 3.45
N GLY A 50 11.79 0.28 2.88
CA GLY A 50 12.81 -0.67 2.46
C GLY A 50 12.71 -1.10 0.99
N ASP A 51 11.66 -0.72 0.25
CA ASP A 51 11.61 -0.97 -1.19
C ASP A 51 12.72 -0.20 -1.93
N ARG A 52 13.15 -0.73 -3.07
CA ARG A 52 14.17 -0.14 -3.93
C ARG A 52 13.51 0.52 -5.14
N VAL A 53 13.80 1.80 -5.34
CA VAL A 53 13.32 2.55 -6.51
C VAL A 53 14.50 2.82 -7.42
N LEU A 54 14.49 2.25 -8.62
CA LEU A 54 15.47 2.55 -9.67
C LEU A 54 15.01 3.79 -10.46
N HIS A 55 15.92 4.71 -10.73
CA HIS A 55 15.60 5.98 -11.39
C HIS A 55 16.01 5.94 -12.86
N TRP A 56 15.03 5.95 -13.75
CA TRP A 56 15.22 6.17 -15.18
C TRP A 56 15.12 7.67 -15.50
N LYS A 57 16.24 8.29 -15.86
CA LYS A 57 16.28 9.69 -16.31
C LYS A 57 15.90 9.77 -17.79
N SER A 58 14.69 10.28 -18.04
CA SER A 58 14.16 10.55 -19.37
C SER A 58 14.70 11.86 -19.95
N GLY A 59 14.57 12.05 -21.27
CA GLY A 59 15.06 13.25 -21.96
C GLY A 59 16.33 12.98 -22.74
N ALA A 60 17.40 13.74 -22.46
CA ALA A 60 18.70 13.57 -23.12
C ALA A 60 19.48 12.36 -22.57
N THR A 61 19.41 12.09 -21.27
CA THR A 61 20.19 11.03 -20.61
C THR A 61 19.75 9.62 -21.00
N ARG A 62 18.43 9.36 -21.02
CA ARG A 62 17.79 8.07 -21.38
C ARG A 62 18.50 6.85 -20.78
N ALA A 63 18.65 6.85 -19.45
CA ALA A 63 19.37 5.81 -18.73
C ALA A 63 18.79 5.53 -17.34
N LEU A 64 19.02 4.31 -16.83
CA LEU A 64 18.94 3.98 -15.41
C LEU A 64 20.17 4.58 -14.70
N VAL A 65 19.99 5.65 -13.94
CA VAL A 65 21.12 6.43 -13.40
C VAL A 65 21.48 6.07 -11.95
N GLY A 66 20.56 5.47 -11.21
CA GLY A 66 20.77 5.12 -9.81
C GLY A 66 19.53 4.56 -9.16
N TRP A 67 19.57 4.44 -7.84
CA TRP A 67 18.46 3.96 -7.03
C TRP A 67 18.41 4.62 -5.66
N SER A 68 17.23 4.63 -5.05
CA SER A 68 16.99 5.05 -3.67
C SER A 68 16.20 4.01 -2.89
N GLU A 69 16.20 4.15 -1.57
CA GLU A 69 15.35 3.39 -0.65
C GLU A 69 14.09 4.19 -0.30
N VAL A 70 12.95 3.51 -0.22
CA VAL A 70 11.74 4.07 0.37
C VAL A 70 11.91 4.10 1.89
N THR A 71 11.89 5.28 2.52
CA THR A 71 12.16 5.42 3.95
C THR A 71 10.90 5.49 4.81
N GLY A 72 9.73 5.55 4.19
CA GLY A 72 8.43 5.64 4.84
C GLY A 72 7.30 5.23 3.91
N PRO A 73 6.13 4.87 4.45
CA PRO A 73 4.99 4.45 3.62
C PRO A 73 4.49 5.62 2.75
N ALA A 74 3.85 5.29 1.64
CA ALA A 74 3.12 6.29 0.86
C ALA A 74 1.96 6.88 1.67
N THR A 75 1.75 8.19 1.54
CA THR A 75 0.67 8.92 2.19
C THR A 75 -0.11 9.75 1.16
N THR A 76 -1.38 9.99 1.45
CA THR A 76 -2.19 10.94 0.66
C THR A 76 -1.93 12.36 1.16
N VAL A 77 -1.67 13.28 0.24
CA VAL A 77 -1.65 14.72 0.49
C VAL A 77 -2.88 15.39 -0.15
N PRO A 78 -3.57 16.31 0.55
CA PRO A 78 -4.85 16.85 0.09
C PRO A 78 -4.71 17.87 -1.06
N GLN A 79 -3.54 18.51 -1.19
CA GLN A 79 -3.26 19.48 -2.25
C GLN A 79 -1.92 19.18 -2.91
N TYR A 80 -2.00 18.52 -4.05
CA TYR A 80 -0.89 18.23 -4.93
C TYR A 80 -1.08 18.95 -6.26
N THR A 81 -0.18 19.90 -6.54
CA THR A 81 -0.19 20.68 -7.78
C THR A 81 0.75 20.06 -8.81
N TRP A 82 0.23 19.75 -9.98
CA TRP A 82 0.97 19.12 -11.07
C TRP A 82 0.59 19.67 -12.43
N GLN A 83 1.48 19.50 -13.40
CA GLN A 83 1.21 19.91 -14.78
C GLN A 83 1.15 18.67 -15.68
N PRO A 84 0.04 18.42 -16.40
CA PRO A 84 -0.05 17.34 -17.36
C PRO A 84 0.99 17.44 -18.46
N ARG A 85 1.74 16.35 -18.69
CA ARG A 85 2.82 16.31 -19.70
C ARG A 85 2.52 15.39 -20.91
N GLY A 86 1.42 14.63 -20.86
CA GLY A 86 1.02 13.73 -21.94
C GLY A 86 0.43 14.45 -23.15
N THR A 87 0.31 13.74 -24.28
CA THR A 87 -0.24 14.27 -25.55
C THR A 87 -1.67 14.80 -25.38
N VAL A 88 -2.46 14.19 -24.50
CA VAL A 88 -3.84 14.61 -24.15
C VAL A 88 -3.85 15.85 -23.22
N GLY A 89 -2.77 16.10 -22.47
CA GLY A 89 -2.64 17.24 -21.56
C GLY A 89 -2.15 18.52 -22.22
N ARG A 90 -1.56 18.44 -23.43
CA ARG A 90 -1.06 19.61 -24.17
C ARG A 90 -2.18 20.55 -24.65
N SER A 91 -3.43 20.08 -24.75
CA SER A 91 -4.58 20.88 -25.17
C SER A 91 -5.28 21.61 -24.02
N GLN A 92 -4.92 21.37 -22.76
CA GLN A 92 -5.52 22.01 -21.59
C GLN A 92 -4.44 22.73 -20.78
N SER A 93 -4.41 24.05 -20.84
CA SER A 93 -3.35 24.88 -20.24
C SER A 93 -3.53 25.07 -18.73
N GLY A 94 -2.50 24.75 -17.94
CA GLY A 94 -2.36 25.19 -16.55
C GLY A 94 -1.99 24.08 -15.56
N PRO A 95 -1.39 24.42 -14.41
CA PRO A 95 -1.27 23.50 -13.28
C PRO A 95 -2.66 23.03 -12.80
N ARG A 96 -2.75 21.77 -12.40
CA ARG A 96 -3.93 21.16 -11.79
C ARG A 96 -3.63 20.87 -10.33
N THR A 97 -4.65 20.99 -9.49
CA THR A 97 -4.57 20.59 -8.09
C THR A 97 -5.52 19.40 -7.88
N SER A 98 -5.02 18.36 -7.25
CA SER A 98 -5.79 17.19 -6.82
C SER A 98 -5.24 16.68 -5.48
N GLU A 99 -5.80 15.61 -4.94
CA GLU A 99 -5.03 14.81 -3.98
C GLU A 99 -3.79 14.21 -4.67
N GLY A 100 -2.78 13.83 -3.90
CA GLY A 100 -1.57 13.19 -4.42
C GLY A 100 -1.05 12.10 -3.50
N TRP A 101 -0.29 11.17 -4.07
CA TRP A 101 0.51 10.21 -3.34
C TRP A 101 1.92 10.77 -3.15
N VAL A 102 2.45 10.69 -1.94
CA VAL A 102 3.85 11.03 -1.63
C VAL A 102 4.48 9.89 -0.82
N ALA A 103 5.66 9.44 -1.22
CA ALA A 103 6.47 8.52 -0.42
C ALA A 103 7.90 9.07 -0.28
N PRO A 104 8.46 9.17 0.94
CA PRO A 104 9.81 9.68 1.13
C PRO A 104 10.83 8.66 0.61
N LEU A 105 11.84 9.17 -0.10
CA LEU A 105 12.99 8.41 -0.56
C LEU A 105 14.24 8.87 0.16
N GLY A 106 15.23 7.99 0.28
CA GLY A 106 16.51 8.31 0.90
C GLY A 106 17.65 7.48 0.32
N GLY A 107 18.87 7.96 0.55
CA GLY A 107 20.09 7.23 0.22
C GLY A 107 20.29 6.99 -1.28
N LEU A 108 20.11 8.04 -2.11
CA LEU A 108 20.37 7.95 -3.55
C LEU A 108 21.80 7.43 -3.80
N LYS A 109 21.91 6.34 -4.56
CA LYS A 109 23.18 5.80 -5.05
C LYS A 109 23.15 5.76 -6.57
N THR A 110 24.23 6.21 -7.19
CA THR A 110 24.38 6.19 -8.65
C THR A 110 24.98 4.88 -9.13
N PHE A 111 24.59 4.45 -10.33
CA PHE A 111 25.26 3.32 -10.98
C PHE A 111 26.58 3.79 -11.61
N ALA A 112 27.63 2.99 -11.45
CA ALA A 112 28.94 3.29 -12.03
C ALA A 112 28.90 3.24 -13.57
N THR A 113 28.06 2.37 -14.13
CA THR A 113 27.83 2.25 -15.57
C THR A 113 26.32 2.25 -15.83
N PRO A 114 25.69 3.43 -15.92
CA PRO A 114 24.25 3.58 -16.13
C PRO A 114 23.76 2.86 -17.40
N PRO A 115 22.85 1.88 -17.30
CA PRO A 115 22.25 1.26 -18.49
C PRO A 115 21.45 2.27 -19.31
N THR A 116 21.78 2.41 -20.59
CA THR A 116 21.10 3.28 -21.56
C THR A 116 20.17 2.47 -22.46
N LEU A 117 19.35 3.13 -23.29
CA LEU A 117 18.57 2.42 -24.31
C LEU A 117 19.47 1.61 -25.26
N ASP A 118 20.64 2.13 -25.61
CA ASP A 118 21.59 1.45 -26.50
C ASP A 118 22.20 0.21 -25.84
N SER A 119 22.48 0.25 -24.53
CA SER A 119 22.98 -0.93 -23.81
C SER A 119 21.88 -1.96 -23.54
N LEU A 120 20.61 -1.54 -23.48
CA LEU A 120 19.48 -2.44 -23.30
C LEU A 120 18.99 -3.06 -24.62
N LEU A 121 19.27 -2.43 -25.76
CA LEU A 121 18.80 -2.90 -27.07
C LEU A 121 19.25 -4.34 -27.40
N PRO A 122 20.51 -4.76 -27.15
CA PRO A 122 20.92 -6.16 -27.34
C PRO A 122 20.17 -7.16 -26.46
N LEU A 123 19.54 -6.70 -25.37
CA LEU A 123 18.77 -7.52 -24.43
C LEU A 123 17.27 -7.55 -24.75
N LEU A 124 16.83 -6.86 -25.81
CA LEU A 124 15.43 -6.62 -26.10
C LEU A 124 14.61 -7.91 -26.15
N ASP A 125 15.08 -8.94 -26.83
CA ASP A 125 14.35 -10.22 -26.94
C ASP A 125 14.18 -10.88 -25.57
N GLY A 126 15.26 -10.99 -24.78
CA GLY A 126 15.21 -11.55 -23.43
C GLY A 126 14.31 -10.75 -22.46
N LEU A 127 14.27 -9.41 -22.60
CA LEU A 127 13.37 -8.57 -21.83
C LEU A 127 11.90 -8.80 -22.20
N MET A 128 11.60 -9.00 -23.49
CA MET A 128 10.22 -9.27 -23.95
C MET A 128 9.78 -10.69 -23.58
N ASP A 129 10.69 -11.67 -23.62
CA ASP A 129 10.42 -13.04 -23.17
C ASP A 129 10.12 -13.09 -21.67
N LEU A 130 10.90 -12.35 -20.85
CA LEU A 130 10.62 -12.22 -19.42
C LEU A 130 9.24 -11.59 -19.18
N ASN A 131 8.91 -10.51 -19.89
CA ASN A 131 7.60 -9.89 -19.77
C ASN A 131 6.46 -10.89 -20.10
N ALA A 132 6.60 -11.64 -21.19
CA ALA A 132 5.62 -12.67 -21.57
C ALA A 132 5.50 -13.77 -20.50
N ALA A 133 6.62 -14.25 -19.95
CA ALA A 133 6.63 -15.26 -18.90
C ALA A 133 5.93 -14.77 -17.61
N LEU A 134 6.17 -13.52 -17.21
CA LEU A 134 5.51 -12.90 -16.06
C LEU A 134 4.00 -12.74 -16.30
N THR A 135 3.61 -12.32 -17.50
CA THR A 135 2.20 -12.24 -17.90
C THR A 135 1.49 -13.59 -17.80
N VAL A 136 2.12 -14.67 -18.28
CA VAL A 136 1.56 -16.03 -18.18
C VAL A 136 1.41 -16.45 -16.71
N LYS A 137 2.40 -16.11 -15.88
CA LYS A 137 2.42 -16.51 -14.46
C LYS A 137 1.44 -15.73 -13.58
N TYR A 138 1.31 -14.43 -13.81
CA TYR A 138 0.62 -13.50 -12.89
C TYR A 138 -0.60 -12.80 -13.49
N GLY A 139 -0.86 -13.00 -14.77
CA GLY A 139 -1.90 -12.28 -15.51
C GLY A 139 -1.53 -10.83 -15.82
N GLU A 140 -2.35 -10.17 -16.63
CA GLU A 140 -2.14 -8.78 -17.05
C GLU A 140 -2.91 -7.78 -16.16
N PRO A 141 -2.40 -6.55 -15.99
CA PRO A 141 -1.07 -6.08 -16.39
C PRO A 141 0.01 -6.48 -15.37
N VAL A 142 1.24 -6.70 -15.83
CA VAL A 142 2.42 -6.90 -14.95
C VAL A 142 3.22 -5.61 -14.69
N TYR A 143 2.82 -4.50 -15.33
CA TYR A 143 3.45 -3.17 -15.22
C TYR A 143 4.93 -3.16 -15.61
N PHE A 144 5.29 -3.91 -16.65
CA PHE A 144 6.68 -4.09 -17.07
C PHE A 144 7.31 -2.80 -17.62
N PRO A 145 8.59 -2.50 -17.30
CA PRO A 145 9.19 -1.19 -17.52
C PRO A 145 9.52 -0.85 -18.97
N PHE A 146 9.71 -1.86 -19.82
CA PHE A 146 10.19 -1.71 -21.19
C PHE A 146 9.21 -2.29 -22.21
N TYR A 147 9.24 -1.77 -23.43
CA TYR A 147 8.49 -2.35 -24.55
C TYR A 147 9.24 -2.18 -25.88
N ARG A 148 8.88 -3.01 -26.85
CA ARG A 148 9.36 -2.93 -28.23
C ARG A 148 8.66 -1.81 -28.98
N TYR A 149 9.42 -0.90 -29.57
CA TYR A 149 8.91 0.19 -30.42
C TYR A 149 9.36 -0.01 -31.87
N GLY A 150 8.42 0.05 -32.81
CA GLY A 150 8.71 -0.04 -34.24
C GLY A 150 9.44 -1.34 -34.66
N GLY A 151 9.27 -2.42 -33.89
CA GLY A 151 9.89 -3.73 -34.17
C GLY A 151 11.36 -3.86 -33.77
N THR A 152 12.14 -2.78 -33.79
CA THR A 152 13.61 -2.85 -33.66
C THR A 152 14.19 -1.94 -32.57
N GLN A 153 13.37 -1.17 -31.86
CA GLN A 153 13.83 -0.27 -30.80
C GLN A 153 13.28 -0.72 -29.45
N ILE A 154 14.02 -0.41 -28.39
CA ILE A 154 13.53 -0.50 -27.02
C ILE A 154 13.13 0.89 -26.51
N ARG A 155 12.04 0.95 -25.74
CA ARG A 155 11.63 2.17 -25.02
C ARG A 155 11.18 1.82 -23.61
N THR A 156 11.26 2.79 -22.71
CA THR A 156 10.57 2.75 -21.41
C THR A 156 9.10 3.11 -21.58
N GLN A 157 8.26 2.58 -20.69
CA GLN A 157 6.83 2.90 -20.63
C GLN A 157 6.58 4.42 -20.60
N GLN A 158 5.48 4.85 -21.22
CA GLN A 158 4.98 6.22 -21.05
C GLN A 158 4.19 6.34 -19.74
N ALA A 159 4.87 6.05 -18.64
CA ALA A 159 4.34 5.97 -17.28
C ALA A 159 5.29 6.72 -16.34
N TYR A 160 4.79 7.16 -15.18
CA TYR A 160 5.65 7.74 -14.13
C TYR A 160 6.32 6.65 -13.30
N PHE A 161 5.55 5.66 -12.87
CA PHE A 161 6.01 4.60 -11.99
C PHE A 161 5.54 3.25 -12.51
N VAL A 162 6.43 2.27 -12.46
CA VAL A 162 6.21 0.92 -12.99
C VAL A 162 6.83 -0.11 -12.06
N LYS A 163 6.45 -1.39 -12.22
CA LYS A 163 7.15 -2.45 -11.49
C LYS A 163 8.53 -2.71 -12.09
N PHE A 164 9.43 -3.17 -11.23
CA PHE A 164 10.73 -3.68 -11.65
C PHE A 164 10.86 -5.11 -11.12
N PRO A 165 10.48 -6.14 -11.89
CA PRO A 165 10.62 -7.53 -11.45
C PRO A 165 12.05 -7.87 -11.05
N ILE A 166 12.25 -8.64 -9.99
CA ILE A 166 13.60 -9.01 -9.51
C ILE A 166 14.41 -9.75 -10.59
N GLU A 167 13.74 -10.45 -11.49
CA GLU A 167 14.34 -11.18 -12.61
C GLU A 167 15.13 -10.25 -13.55
N LEU A 168 14.81 -8.95 -13.59
CA LEU A 168 15.56 -7.97 -14.40
C LEU A 168 17.01 -7.80 -13.94
N PHE A 169 17.33 -8.06 -12.67
CA PHE A 169 18.72 -8.05 -12.18
C PHE A 169 19.58 -9.16 -12.80
N ASN A 170 18.97 -10.20 -13.37
CA ASN A 170 19.71 -11.26 -14.06
C ASN A 170 19.94 -10.94 -15.55
N LEU A 171 19.21 -9.95 -16.10
CA LEU A 171 19.29 -9.58 -17.51
C LEU A 171 20.07 -8.28 -17.73
N ILE A 172 19.86 -7.29 -16.87
CA ILE A 172 20.44 -5.95 -17.05
C ILE A 172 21.73 -5.86 -16.23
N PRO A 173 22.91 -5.74 -16.88
CA PRO A 173 24.17 -5.58 -16.16
C PRO A 173 24.30 -4.16 -15.58
N GLY A 174 25.09 -4.03 -14.52
CA GLY A 174 25.49 -2.72 -13.95
C GLY A 174 24.51 -2.12 -12.94
N ILE A 175 23.43 -2.85 -12.60
CA ILE A 175 22.44 -2.43 -11.61
C ILE A 175 22.48 -3.24 -10.31
N GLU A 176 23.45 -4.15 -10.16
CA GLU A 176 23.52 -5.15 -9.09
C GLU A 176 23.56 -4.48 -7.70
N SER A 177 24.11 -3.28 -7.60
CA SER A 177 24.18 -2.52 -6.35
C SER A 177 22.81 -2.16 -5.76
N ALA A 178 21.74 -2.17 -6.57
CA ALA A 178 20.37 -1.95 -6.10
C ALA A 178 19.72 -3.22 -5.56
N ARG A 179 20.24 -4.40 -5.90
CA ARG A 179 19.68 -5.68 -5.46
C ARG A 179 19.95 -5.86 -3.97
N GLN A 180 18.90 -6.14 -3.22
CA GLN A 180 19.01 -6.54 -1.82
C GLN A 180 19.57 -7.97 -1.75
N GLY A 181 20.47 -8.21 -0.79
CA GLY A 181 20.94 -9.57 -0.49
C GLY A 181 19.79 -10.47 -0.06
N ALA A 182 19.95 -11.78 -0.19
CA ALA A 182 18.90 -12.76 0.13
C ALA A 182 18.46 -12.74 1.61
N ASP A 183 19.20 -12.06 2.49
CA ASP A 183 19.02 -12.04 3.94
C ASP A 183 18.35 -10.76 4.47
N VAL A 184 17.58 -10.04 3.65
CA VAL A 184 16.75 -8.96 4.20
C VAL A 184 15.61 -9.58 5.01
N GLU A 185 15.75 -9.57 6.33
CA GLU A 185 14.64 -9.74 7.26
C GLU A 185 13.50 -8.84 6.80
N ILE A 186 12.40 -9.48 6.42
CA ILE A 186 11.20 -8.83 5.91
C ILE A 186 10.67 -7.94 7.03
N PRO A 187 10.62 -6.61 6.88
CA PRO A 187 9.77 -5.81 7.74
C PRO A 187 8.35 -6.31 7.53
N ASP A 188 7.65 -6.60 8.62
CA ASP A 188 6.26 -7.05 8.63
C ASP A 188 5.35 -5.93 8.10
N ALA A 189 5.34 -5.75 6.79
CA ALA A 189 4.78 -4.59 6.13
C ALA A 189 3.30 -4.82 5.81
N ASP A 190 2.47 -3.82 6.10
CA ASP A 190 1.04 -3.90 5.88
C ASP A 190 0.70 -3.98 4.37
N VAL A 191 -0.35 -4.73 4.03
CA VAL A 191 -0.91 -4.79 2.67
C VAL A 191 -1.77 -3.56 2.41
N PRO A 192 -1.46 -2.72 1.39
CA PRO A 192 -2.26 -1.55 1.07
C PRO A 192 -3.65 -1.93 0.53
N GLU A 193 -4.71 -1.43 1.16
CA GLU A 193 -6.10 -1.77 0.83
C GLU A 193 -6.73 -0.86 -0.22
N ASP A 194 -6.25 0.38 -0.38
CA ASP A 194 -6.96 1.49 -1.06
C ASP A 194 -7.47 1.19 -2.49
N TYR A 195 -6.87 0.19 -3.13
CA TYR A 195 -7.12 -0.21 -4.51
C TYR A 195 -7.38 -1.71 -4.69
N GLN A 196 -7.54 -2.46 -3.60
CA GLN A 196 -7.84 -3.88 -3.68
C GLN A 196 -9.32 -4.10 -3.93
N PRO A 197 -9.70 -5.09 -4.77
CA PRO A 197 -11.10 -5.44 -4.92
C PRO A 197 -11.63 -6.01 -3.60
N ALA A 198 -12.83 -5.58 -3.21
CA ALA A 198 -13.50 -6.08 -2.02
C ALA A 198 -13.63 -7.61 -2.08
N GLY A 199 -13.37 -8.26 -0.94
CA GLY A 199 -13.40 -9.73 -0.86
C GLY A 199 -12.13 -10.44 -1.31
N LYS A 200 -11.10 -9.72 -1.78
CA LYS A 200 -9.77 -10.31 -1.98
C LYS A 200 -9.18 -10.74 -0.64
N LYS A 201 -8.60 -11.94 -0.60
CA LYS A 201 -7.97 -12.48 0.61
C LYS A 201 -6.59 -11.85 0.82
N ALA A 202 -6.33 -11.33 2.01
CA ALA A 202 -4.99 -10.93 2.42
C ALA A 202 -4.11 -12.19 2.60
N PRO A 203 -2.79 -12.09 2.36
CA PRO A 203 -1.85 -13.15 2.73
C PRO A 203 -1.98 -13.49 4.21
N ALA A 204 -1.88 -14.77 4.54
CA ALA A 204 -2.01 -15.23 5.92
C ALA A 204 -0.94 -14.60 6.82
N GLY A 205 -1.33 -14.17 8.02
CA GLY A 205 -0.41 -13.56 8.98
C GLY A 205 -0.01 -12.12 8.65
N ARG A 206 -0.59 -11.49 7.62
CA ARG A 206 -0.30 -10.10 7.25
C ARG A 206 -1.45 -9.19 7.63
N THR A 207 -1.11 -8.05 8.23
CA THR A 207 -2.04 -6.95 8.46
C THR A 207 -2.26 -6.16 7.18
N THR A 208 -3.38 -5.46 7.12
CA THR A 208 -3.76 -4.59 6.02
C THR A 208 -3.78 -3.15 6.49
N ARG A 209 -3.56 -2.21 5.57
CA ARG A 209 -3.55 -0.78 5.88
C ARG A 209 -4.22 0.02 4.78
N VAL A 210 -5.11 0.92 5.21
CA VAL A 210 -5.72 1.93 4.37
C VAL A 210 -4.92 3.22 4.51
N GLN A 211 -4.41 3.75 3.40
CA GLN A 211 -3.60 4.98 3.38
C GLN A 211 -4.47 6.24 3.25
N ASP A 212 -5.59 6.15 2.53
CA ASP A 212 -6.55 7.25 2.39
C ASP A 212 -7.30 7.45 3.72
N PRO A 213 -7.17 8.62 4.38
CA PRO A 213 -7.80 8.87 5.68
C PRO A 213 -9.33 8.89 5.62
N VAL A 214 -9.92 9.31 4.50
CA VAL A 214 -11.39 9.34 4.30
C VAL A 214 -11.91 7.91 4.14
N LEU A 215 -11.21 7.09 3.36
CA LEU A 215 -11.55 5.69 3.21
C LEU A 215 -11.41 4.93 4.53
N ARG A 216 -10.31 5.17 5.25
CA ARG A 216 -10.05 4.55 6.55
C ARG A 216 -11.18 4.87 7.54
N ALA A 217 -11.56 6.14 7.64
CA ALA A 217 -12.67 6.57 8.50
C ALA A 217 -14.02 5.93 8.09
N ALA A 218 -14.29 5.80 6.79
CA ALA A 218 -15.52 5.16 6.30
C ALA A 218 -15.58 3.66 6.65
N ILE A 219 -14.44 2.96 6.58
CA ILE A 219 -14.32 1.55 6.98
C ILE A 219 -14.49 1.40 8.50
N GLU A 220 -13.80 2.23 9.29
CA GLU A 220 -13.89 2.24 10.76
C GLU A 220 -15.35 2.49 11.21
N ASN A 221 -16.00 3.53 10.67
CA ASN A 221 -17.39 3.85 10.99
C ASN A 221 -18.37 2.73 10.61
N HIS A 222 -18.15 2.08 9.47
CA HIS A 222 -18.98 0.96 9.03
C HIS A 222 -18.85 -0.25 9.95
N ALA A 223 -17.62 -0.58 10.35
CA ALA A 223 -17.36 -1.68 11.27
C ALA A 223 -17.98 -1.41 12.65
N VAL A 224 -17.83 -0.19 13.18
CA VAL A 224 -18.46 0.23 14.45
C VAL A 224 -19.98 0.18 14.37
N ALA A 225 -20.58 0.65 13.26
CA ALA A 225 -22.02 0.56 13.07
C ALA A 225 -22.52 -0.89 13.08
N ALA A 226 -21.81 -1.81 12.43
CA ALA A 226 -22.15 -3.23 12.41
C ALA A 226 -21.96 -3.92 13.79
N ALA A 227 -21.02 -3.45 14.61
CA ALA A 227 -20.84 -3.89 15.99
C ALA A 227 -21.97 -3.36 16.90
N VAL A 228 -22.37 -2.09 16.75
CA VAL A 228 -23.52 -1.52 17.47
C VAL A 228 -24.81 -2.24 17.09
N ASP A 229 -25.01 -2.54 15.81
CA ASP A 229 -26.14 -3.34 15.33
C ASP A 229 -26.20 -4.73 15.98
N TYR A 230 -25.06 -5.44 16.07
CA TYR A 230 -24.96 -6.71 16.77
C TYR A 230 -25.46 -6.63 18.21
N TYR A 231 -24.94 -5.67 18.98
CA TYR A 231 -25.33 -5.55 20.38
C TYR A 231 -26.80 -5.19 20.56
N LYS A 232 -27.32 -4.28 19.73
CA LYS A 232 -28.71 -3.83 19.84
C LYS A 232 -29.71 -4.91 19.43
N ASN A 233 -29.51 -5.45 18.23
CA ASN A 233 -30.53 -6.22 17.55
C ASN A 233 -30.39 -7.71 17.81
N ASP A 234 -29.16 -8.20 18.00
CA ASP A 234 -28.94 -9.63 18.23
C ASP A 234 -28.89 -9.97 19.73
N LEU A 235 -28.31 -9.08 20.55
CA LEU A 235 -28.14 -9.30 21.99
C LEU A 235 -29.09 -8.51 22.89
N GLY A 236 -29.86 -7.56 22.35
CA GLY A 236 -30.81 -6.77 23.13
C GLY A 236 -30.14 -5.86 24.17
N ALA A 237 -29.03 -5.22 23.81
CA ALA A 237 -28.33 -4.28 24.68
C ALA A 237 -29.26 -3.17 25.19
N THR A 238 -29.18 -2.89 26.49
CA THR A 238 -30.02 -1.87 27.14
C THR A 238 -29.38 -0.49 27.09
N GLU A 239 -28.04 -0.43 27.06
CA GLU A 239 -27.25 0.81 27.01
C GLU A 239 -25.98 0.56 26.19
N TRP A 240 -25.57 1.52 25.34
CA TRP A 240 -24.29 1.48 24.64
C TRP A 240 -23.74 2.88 24.37
N THR A 241 -22.41 3.01 24.33
CA THR A 241 -21.68 4.24 24.03
C THR A 241 -20.45 3.93 23.18
N VAL A 242 -20.23 4.71 22.11
CA VAL A 242 -19.00 4.66 21.30
C VAL A 242 -17.98 5.65 21.89
N LEU A 243 -16.78 5.18 22.25
CA LEU A 243 -15.76 5.93 22.99
C LEU A 243 -14.48 6.18 22.17
N GLY A 244 -13.98 5.14 21.48
CA GLY A 244 -12.78 5.15 20.64
C GLY A 244 -11.45 4.87 21.35
N LYS A 245 -11.32 5.10 22.67
CA LYS A 245 -10.21 4.62 23.53
C LYS A 245 -10.69 4.48 24.98
N PRO A 246 -10.19 3.49 25.77
CA PRO A 246 -9.18 2.48 25.41
C PRO A 246 -9.72 1.32 24.57
N TYR A 247 -11.01 1.33 24.28
CA TYR A 247 -11.75 0.41 23.40
C TYR A 247 -12.84 1.21 22.67
N ASP A 248 -13.44 0.63 21.63
CA ASP A 248 -14.38 1.35 20.77
C ASP A 248 -15.78 1.52 21.37
N ILE A 249 -16.33 0.48 21.99
CA ILE A 249 -17.72 0.47 22.49
C ILE A 249 -17.79 -0.02 23.93
N ARG A 250 -18.50 0.72 24.79
CA ARG A 250 -19.02 0.23 26.08
C ARG A 250 -20.48 -0.14 25.92
N VAL A 251 -20.88 -1.31 26.40
CA VAL A 251 -22.26 -1.78 26.25
C VAL A 251 -22.71 -2.58 27.46
N THR A 252 -23.99 -2.50 27.79
CA THR A 252 -24.64 -3.32 28.82
C THR A 252 -25.62 -4.28 28.17
N VAL A 253 -25.38 -5.58 28.36
CA VAL A 253 -26.23 -6.67 27.85
C VAL A 253 -26.67 -7.51 29.05
N ALA A 254 -27.99 -7.67 29.24
CA ALA A 254 -28.56 -8.42 30.37
C ALA A 254 -28.00 -8.02 31.76
N GLY A 255 -27.72 -6.72 31.94
CA GLY A 255 -27.16 -6.18 33.19
C GLY A 255 -25.64 -6.38 33.35
N VAL A 256 -24.96 -6.95 32.36
CA VAL A 256 -23.50 -7.15 32.35
C VAL A 256 -22.86 -6.12 31.43
N GLU A 257 -21.93 -5.35 31.99
CA GLU A 257 -21.08 -4.45 31.22
C GLU A 257 -20.03 -5.23 30.42
N ARG A 258 -19.89 -4.85 29.14
CA ARG A 258 -18.93 -5.39 28.19
C ARG A 258 -18.20 -4.24 27.47
N HIS A 259 -16.96 -4.50 27.10
CA HIS A 259 -16.13 -3.59 26.31
C HIS A 259 -15.81 -4.24 24.97
N CYS A 260 -15.95 -3.54 23.86
CA CYS A 260 -15.70 -4.10 22.53
C CYS A 260 -14.62 -3.30 21.80
N GLU A 261 -13.65 -4.02 21.26
CA GLU A 261 -12.72 -3.54 20.24
C GLU A 261 -13.25 -3.92 18.84
N VAL A 262 -13.17 -3.00 17.87
CA VAL A 262 -13.75 -3.17 16.54
C VAL A 262 -12.69 -2.96 15.46
N LYS A 263 -12.49 -3.96 14.59
CA LYS A 263 -11.57 -3.87 13.43
C LYS A 263 -12.32 -4.00 12.11
N GLY A 264 -12.02 -3.13 11.16
CA GLY A 264 -12.62 -3.11 9.83
C GLY A 264 -11.60 -3.35 8.71
N SER A 265 -12.00 -4.06 7.65
CA SER A 265 -11.20 -4.18 6.42
C SER A 265 -12.09 -4.38 5.18
N SER A 266 -11.63 -3.87 4.04
CA SER A 266 -12.23 -4.14 2.73
C SER A 266 -11.82 -5.49 2.14
N MET A 267 -10.70 -6.04 2.60
CA MET A 267 -10.19 -7.36 2.25
C MET A 267 -10.74 -8.43 3.20
N LEU A 268 -10.63 -9.71 2.83
CA LEU A 268 -10.84 -10.81 3.77
C LEU A 268 -9.55 -11.02 4.56
N ILE A 269 -9.61 -10.93 5.88
CA ILE A 269 -8.44 -10.93 6.77
C ILE A 269 -8.54 -12.02 7.83
N ASP A 270 -7.40 -12.59 8.21
CA ASP A 270 -7.25 -13.49 9.35
C ASP A 270 -6.43 -12.87 10.49
N THR A 271 -5.78 -11.74 10.24
CA THR A 271 -4.85 -11.05 11.14
C THR A 271 -5.25 -9.59 11.25
N VAL A 272 -5.26 -9.04 12.47
CA VAL A 272 -5.54 -7.62 12.76
C VAL A 272 -4.36 -6.97 13.47
N GLU A 273 -4.20 -5.65 13.30
CA GLU A 273 -3.23 -4.89 14.09
C GLU A 273 -3.87 -4.50 15.43
N LEU A 274 -3.17 -4.77 16.54
CA LEU A 274 -3.56 -4.38 17.89
C LEU A 274 -2.51 -3.45 18.49
N THR A 275 -2.95 -2.42 19.21
CA THR A 275 -2.05 -1.61 20.04
C THR A 275 -1.77 -2.32 21.37
N ILE A 276 -0.67 -1.95 22.05
CA ILE A 276 -0.34 -2.52 23.37
C ILE A 276 -1.45 -2.30 24.40
N ASN A 277 -2.16 -1.17 24.30
CA ASN A 277 -3.27 -0.87 25.19
C ASN A 277 -4.48 -1.76 24.91
N GLU A 278 -4.77 -2.06 23.65
CA GLU A 278 -5.82 -3.03 23.27
C GLU A 278 -5.49 -4.43 23.75
N VAL A 279 -4.22 -4.86 23.62
CA VAL A 279 -3.75 -6.15 24.13
C VAL A 279 -3.92 -6.25 25.64
N ASN A 280 -3.45 -5.24 26.39
CA ASN A 280 -3.56 -5.23 27.84
C ASN A 280 -5.03 -5.21 28.28
N HIS A 281 -5.86 -4.38 27.65
CA HIS A 281 -7.28 -4.28 27.99
C HIS A 281 -8.04 -5.60 27.76
N GLY A 282 -7.79 -6.29 26.64
CA GLY A 282 -8.38 -7.61 26.38
C GLY A 282 -7.90 -8.71 27.35
N ARG A 283 -6.77 -8.52 28.03
CA ARG A 283 -6.29 -9.44 29.08
C ARG A 283 -6.90 -9.12 30.43
N ASP A 284 -6.98 -7.84 30.76
CA ASP A 284 -7.34 -7.38 32.10
C ASP A 284 -8.87 -7.31 32.32
N PHE A 285 -9.65 -7.14 31.25
CA PHE A 285 -11.10 -7.02 31.33
C PHE A 285 -11.82 -8.30 30.88
N ALA A 286 -12.41 -9.02 31.83
CA ALA A 286 -13.02 -10.34 31.59
C ALA A 286 -14.11 -10.35 30.50
N ASN A 287 -14.90 -9.27 30.41
CA ASN A 287 -16.00 -9.15 29.45
C ASN A 287 -15.59 -8.30 28.23
N ALA A 288 -14.36 -8.49 27.74
CA ALA A 288 -13.89 -7.84 26.53
C ALA A 288 -14.33 -8.65 25.30
N ASP A 289 -14.79 -7.97 24.26
CA ASP A 289 -15.18 -8.57 22.98
C ASP A 289 -14.27 -8.02 21.87
N LEU A 290 -14.01 -8.85 20.87
CA LEU A 290 -13.41 -8.41 19.61
C LEU A 290 -14.41 -8.66 18.49
N ILE A 291 -14.73 -7.60 17.74
CA ILE A 291 -15.57 -7.69 16.54
C ILE A 291 -14.74 -7.30 15.32
N VAL A 292 -14.67 -8.19 14.34
CA VAL A 292 -14.00 -7.93 13.06
C VAL A 292 -15.03 -7.94 11.95
N VAL A 293 -15.05 -6.88 11.14
CA VAL A 293 -15.90 -6.75 9.95
C VAL A 293 -14.99 -6.66 8.72
N ASP A 294 -14.91 -7.76 7.97
CA ASP A 294 -14.00 -7.87 6.82
C ASP A 294 -14.75 -8.05 5.49
N GLY A 295 -14.09 -7.82 4.35
CA GLY A 295 -14.75 -7.86 3.04
C GLY A 295 -15.77 -6.74 2.82
N ILE A 296 -15.59 -5.58 3.48
CA ILE A 296 -16.45 -4.40 3.31
C ILE A 296 -16.36 -3.91 1.85
N LYS A 297 -17.53 -3.72 1.21
CA LYS A 297 -17.60 -3.20 -0.15
C LYS A 297 -17.50 -1.68 -0.13
N ILE A 298 -16.60 -1.15 -0.94
CA ILE A 298 -16.35 0.29 -1.06
C ILE A 298 -16.83 0.76 -2.43
N THR A 299 -17.61 1.83 -2.45
CA THR A 299 -17.94 2.58 -3.65
C THR A 299 -17.58 4.04 -3.44
N ARG A 300 -16.99 4.68 -4.45
CA ARG A 300 -16.76 6.12 -4.46
C ARG A 300 -17.69 6.80 -5.44
N ASP A 301 -18.36 7.83 -4.96
CA ASP A 301 -19.09 8.75 -5.81
C ASP A 301 -18.10 9.52 -6.69
N LYS A 302 -18.35 9.55 -8.00
CA LYS A 302 -17.41 10.10 -8.98
C LYS A 302 -17.40 11.62 -9.02
N ASP A 303 -18.48 12.26 -8.58
CA ASP A 303 -18.65 13.71 -8.70
C ASP A 303 -18.24 14.43 -7.41
N THR A 304 -18.48 13.78 -6.27
CA THR A 304 -18.25 14.34 -4.93
C THR A 304 -17.03 13.75 -4.22
N GLY A 305 -16.50 12.62 -4.71
CA GLY A 305 -15.44 11.87 -4.04
C GLY A 305 -15.88 11.16 -2.75
N ALA A 306 -17.19 11.19 -2.43
CA ALA A 306 -17.72 10.59 -1.21
C ALA A 306 -17.51 9.07 -1.19
N VAL A 307 -17.01 8.56 -0.07
CA VAL A 307 -16.80 7.12 0.14
C VAL A 307 -18.03 6.53 0.80
N MET A 308 -18.63 5.53 0.16
CA MET A 308 -19.75 4.76 0.67
C MET A 308 -19.32 3.32 0.92
N THR A 309 -19.72 2.77 2.07
CA THR A 309 -19.40 1.42 2.52
C THR A 309 -20.66 0.59 2.71
N THR A 310 -20.61 -0.69 2.33
CA THR A 310 -21.75 -1.62 2.46
C THR A 310 -21.28 -3.06 2.73
N GLY A 311 -22.16 -3.87 3.31
CA GLY A 311 -21.92 -5.30 3.51
C GLY A 311 -20.81 -5.60 4.51
N GLY A 312 -19.94 -6.56 4.17
CA GLY A 312 -18.92 -7.09 5.08
C GLY A 312 -19.40 -8.30 5.87
N ARG A 313 -18.45 -9.16 6.23
CA ARG A 313 -18.64 -10.34 7.08
C ARG A 313 -18.26 -9.97 8.51
N ARG A 314 -19.25 -9.93 9.40
CA ARG A 314 -19.07 -9.73 10.84
C ARG A 314 -18.65 -11.04 11.49
N ARG A 315 -17.58 -11.00 12.30
CA ARG A 315 -17.11 -12.09 13.16
C ARG A 315 -16.97 -11.55 14.58
N VAL A 316 -17.40 -12.32 15.56
CA VAL A 316 -17.44 -11.92 16.96
C VAL A 316 -16.69 -12.94 17.80
N TRP A 317 -15.79 -12.46 18.65
CA TRP A 317 -15.15 -13.23 19.71
C TRP A 317 -15.60 -12.64 21.04
N THR A 318 -16.43 -13.39 21.76
CA THR A 318 -16.94 -12.99 23.08
C THR A 318 -15.96 -13.37 24.17
N ASP A 319 -15.82 -12.53 25.19
CA ASP A 319 -14.85 -12.74 26.29
C ASP A 319 -13.43 -12.98 25.73
N TRP A 320 -13.11 -12.24 24.67
CA TRP A 320 -11.86 -12.29 23.94
C TRP A 320 -10.69 -11.88 24.84
N SER A 321 -9.66 -12.72 24.85
CA SER A 321 -8.39 -12.43 25.50
C SER A 321 -7.21 -12.83 24.60
N PRO A 322 -6.32 -11.89 24.21
CA PRO A 322 -5.20 -12.20 23.33
C PRO A 322 -4.10 -12.99 24.03
N THR A 323 -3.79 -14.18 23.49
CA THR A 323 -2.72 -15.06 23.98
C THR A 323 -1.36 -14.66 23.40
N GLU A 324 -0.27 -14.89 24.14
CA GLU A 324 1.09 -14.56 23.68
C GLU A 324 1.45 -15.30 22.38
N GLU A 325 1.02 -16.56 22.24
CA GLU A 325 1.30 -17.40 21.06
C GLU A 325 0.60 -16.90 19.79
N ALA A 326 -0.44 -16.07 19.93
CA ALA A 326 -1.17 -15.48 18.81
C ALA A 326 -0.70 -14.05 18.49
N LEU A 327 0.25 -13.50 19.25
CA LEU A 327 0.81 -12.18 19.04
C LEU A 327 2.16 -12.26 18.32
N SER A 328 2.41 -11.28 17.45
CA SER A 328 3.72 -11.07 16.83
C SER A 328 4.10 -9.62 17.01
N ALA A 329 5.29 -9.37 17.56
CA ALA A 329 5.77 -8.01 17.81
C ALA A 329 6.05 -7.29 16.47
N ARG A 330 5.28 -6.24 16.18
CA ARG A 330 5.41 -5.44 14.93
C ARG A 330 5.97 -4.04 15.14
N ARG A 331 5.60 -3.38 16.25
CA ARG A 331 6.00 -2.00 16.57
C ARG A 331 6.53 -1.94 18.00
N PHE A 332 7.61 -1.18 18.19
CA PHE A 332 8.20 -0.95 19.50
C PHE A 332 8.04 0.52 19.90
N ALA A 333 7.66 0.75 21.15
CA ALA A 333 7.82 2.05 21.80
C ALA A 333 9.20 2.10 22.45
N TYR A 334 9.97 3.16 22.20
CA TYR A 334 11.30 3.36 22.78
C TYR A 334 11.30 4.53 23.77
N THR A 335 11.77 4.28 24.99
CA THR A 335 11.99 5.31 26.00
C THR A 335 13.41 5.84 25.86
N LEU A 336 13.55 7.13 25.53
CA LEU A 336 14.85 7.80 25.45
C LEU A 336 15.55 7.79 26.82
N PRO A 337 16.88 7.60 26.87
CA PRO A 337 17.64 7.87 28.09
C PRO A 337 17.54 9.37 28.45
N ARG A 338 17.72 9.69 29.73
CA ARG A 338 17.78 11.11 30.15
C ARG A 338 18.90 11.81 29.39
N SER A 339 18.62 12.97 28.82
CA SER A 339 19.64 13.81 28.18
C SER A 339 20.63 14.29 29.24
N GLU A 340 21.92 14.11 29.01
CA GLU A 340 22.93 14.84 29.78
C GLU A 340 22.81 16.34 29.44
N SER A 341 22.57 17.16 30.46
CA SER A 341 22.46 18.61 30.37
C SER A 341 23.80 19.29 30.59
#